data_AF-A0A4V2FMX6-F1
#
_entry.id   AF-A0A4V2FMX6-F1
#
_cell.length_a   1.000
_cell.length_b   1.000
_cell.length_c   1.000
_cell.angle_alpha   90.00
_cell.angle_beta   90.00
_cell.angle_gamma   90.00
#
_symmetry.space_group_name_H-M   'P 1'
#
loop_
_entity.id
_entity.type
_entity.pdbx_description
1 polymer ?
#
loop_
_entity_poly.entity_id
_entity_poly.type
_entity_poly.pdbx_seq_one_letter_code
_entity_poly.pdbx_strand_id
1 'polypeptide(L)'
;MTVSKGLGTYGDDEGVVTPTDHKLAQLGLIAKAGLTDNTIRPGLFFDGRNNIVVGTAGMSYDVFPFTAVSSRGPGLGAVLFANDGVVNVPTTAAPGANSRIDVVYVWQREFALDGGATAPEIGVLQGTPASSPTAPSLAAFPGAIELARITVPAGITATNSGATITQTSRFTSAAGGVLHVRTAAELPAQAVRNQLAVATTAPSMWKFNGTSWSLLQTEPYRWPDTAARNAETGMRAGDTGYQVDQASTWEFDGSTWIETTRALRYFAGTQSLNNNTQTDLQSNTNTGGFGSTMSPGTNAIVISRAGWYRILATANFATSSTGSRLLEITLNGSVPSPRLAVRAPAAAASALTASGVRFLPAGTVVRAQGFQDSGGTLSVVHTLSVELIRGGTAPS
;
A
#
# COMPACT_ATOMS: atom_id res chain seq x y z
N MET A 1 27.78 9.00 30.53
CA MET A 1 26.37 9.39 30.42
C MET A 1 25.71 9.11 31.76
N THR A 2 25.13 10.12 32.38
CA THR A 2 24.35 9.99 33.62
C THR A 2 22.87 9.97 33.28
N VAL A 3 22.13 9.07 33.91
CA VAL A 3 20.67 9.01 33.79
C VAL A 3 20.10 10.24 34.50
N SER A 4 19.22 11.00 33.83
CA SER A 4 18.55 12.16 34.43
C SER A 4 17.54 11.72 35.48
N LYS A 5 17.17 12.62 36.39
CA LYS A 5 16.10 12.36 37.36
C LYS A 5 14.77 12.16 36.62
N GLY A 6 13.91 11.29 37.15
CA GLY A 6 12.60 11.00 36.58
C GLY A 6 11.58 12.11 36.86
N LEU A 7 10.46 12.12 36.13
CA LEU A 7 9.36 13.04 36.43
C LEU A 7 8.80 12.77 37.83
N GLY A 8 8.65 13.84 38.63
CA GLY A 8 8.06 13.76 39.95
C GLY A 8 8.90 13.07 41.02
N THR A 9 10.19 12.80 40.77
CA THR A 9 11.09 12.31 41.82
C THR A 9 11.33 13.42 42.84
N TYR A 10 10.99 13.19 44.11
CA TYR A 10 11.27 14.11 45.20
C TYR A 10 12.67 13.84 45.77
N GLY A 11 13.35 14.90 46.21
CA GLY A 11 14.67 14.82 46.82
C GLY A 11 14.64 15.16 48.31
N ASP A 12 15.70 14.76 49.02
CA ASP A 12 16.07 15.11 50.39
C ASP A 12 16.96 16.38 50.42
N ASP A 13 16.51 17.46 49.76
CA ASP A 13 17.20 18.76 49.61
C ASP A 13 18.43 18.81 48.65
N GLU A 14 19.09 17.70 48.30
CA GLU A 14 20.08 17.64 47.18
C GLU A 14 19.46 17.14 45.85
N GLY A 15 18.24 16.60 45.91
CA GLY A 15 17.62 15.77 44.87
C GLY A 15 16.58 16.42 43.95
N VAL A 16 16.45 17.75 43.88
CA VAL A 16 15.36 18.40 43.11
C VAL A 16 15.43 18.13 41.60
N VAL A 17 14.28 17.83 40.98
CA VAL A 17 14.11 17.73 39.51
C VAL A 17 14.26 19.11 38.90
N THR A 18 15.23 19.27 38.00
CA THR A 18 15.43 20.53 37.30
C THR A 18 14.45 20.67 36.12
N PRO A 19 14.19 21.90 35.61
CA PRO A 19 13.47 22.07 34.35
C PRO A 19 14.10 21.26 33.20
N THR A 20 15.44 21.11 33.19
CA THR A 20 16.13 20.27 32.20
C THR A 20 15.79 18.79 32.37
N ASP A 21 15.75 18.26 33.59
CA ASP A 21 15.32 16.87 33.84
C ASP A 21 13.90 16.63 33.33
N HIS A 22 12.99 17.58 33.55
CA HIS A 22 11.62 17.51 33.05
C HIS A 22 11.58 17.45 31.51
N LYS A 23 12.32 18.34 30.84
CA LYS A 23 12.44 18.35 29.36
C LYS A 23 13.07 17.07 28.82
N LEU A 24 14.06 16.52 29.51
CA LEU A 24 14.72 15.26 29.13
C LEU A 24 13.75 14.08 29.25
N ALA A 25 12.93 14.03 30.29
CA ALA A 25 11.93 12.98 30.45
C ALA A 25 10.84 13.03 29.36
N GLN A 26 10.48 14.23 28.87
CA GLN A 26 9.53 14.39 27.76
C GLN A 26 10.02 13.80 26.43
N LEU A 27 11.33 13.58 26.25
CA LEU A 27 11.88 13.02 25.02
C LEU A 27 11.26 11.65 24.68
N GLY A 28 10.83 10.88 25.67
CA GLY A 28 10.18 9.57 25.47
C GLY A 28 8.78 9.64 24.85
N LEU A 29 8.14 10.80 24.86
CA LEU A 29 6.76 11.00 24.40
C LEU A 29 6.67 11.38 22.92
N ILE A 30 7.79 11.70 22.29
CA ILE A 30 7.85 12.31 20.95
C ILE A 30 8.58 11.38 19.99
N ALA A 31 8.16 11.36 18.73
CA ALA A 31 8.86 10.64 17.67
C ALA A 31 10.36 10.98 17.64
N LYS A 32 11.19 9.95 17.51
CA LYS A 32 12.65 10.11 17.46
C LYS A 32 13.12 10.54 16.07
N ALA A 33 14.21 11.30 16.02
CA ALA A 33 14.87 11.66 14.77
C ALA A 33 15.68 10.49 14.17
N GLY A 34 16.03 9.49 14.98
CA GLY A 34 16.82 8.32 14.57
C GLY A 34 16.95 7.31 15.72
N LEU A 35 17.89 6.37 15.56
CA LEU A 35 18.13 5.29 16.53
C LEU A 35 19.34 5.50 17.46
N THR A 36 20.24 6.43 17.11
CA THR A 36 21.55 6.57 17.77
C THR A 36 21.52 7.47 19.00
N ASP A 37 20.82 8.60 18.90
CA ASP A 37 20.74 9.57 19.97
C ASP A 37 19.32 9.65 20.51
N ASN A 38 19.19 10.06 21.78
CA ASN A 38 17.90 10.34 22.40
C ASN A 38 17.27 11.66 21.87
N THR A 39 17.43 11.96 20.58
CA THR A 39 16.94 13.16 19.93
C THR A 39 15.54 12.95 19.38
N ILE A 40 14.68 13.93 19.65
CA ILE A 40 13.34 13.96 19.06
C ILE A 40 13.39 14.53 17.64
N ARG A 41 12.34 14.29 16.88
CA ARG A 41 12.02 15.02 15.67
C ARG A 41 11.27 16.31 16.08
N PRO A 42 11.91 17.49 16.13
CA PRO A 42 11.20 18.73 16.38
C PRO A 42 10.30 19.07 15.19
N GLY A 43 9.20 19.76 15.48
CA GLY A 43 8.22 20.12 14.47
C GLY A 43 6.85 20.41 15.07
N LEU A 44 5.87 20.56 14.19
CA LEU A 44 4.47 20.77 14.55
C LEU A 44 3.75 19.43 14.66
N PHE A 45 2.81 19.29 15.58
CA PHE A 45 1.85 18.20 15.52
C PHE A 45 0.81 18.51 14.46
N PHE A 46 0.52 17.53 13.60
CA PHE A 46 -0.49 17.70 12.56
C PHE A 46 -1.90 17.73 13.17
N ASP A 47 -2.63 18.80 12.89
CA ASP A 47 -3.98 19.09 13.40
C ASP A 47 -5.03 19.15 12.27
N GLY A 48 -4.67 18.71 11.06
CA GLY A 48 -5.53 18.77 9.88
C GLY A 48 -5.18 19.90 8.90
N ARG A 49 -4.21 20.77 9.20
CA ARG A 49 -3.85 21.90 8.33
C ARG A 49 -2.44 21.76 7.74
N ASN A 50 -2.34 21.83 6.41
CA ASN A 50 -1.05 21.79 5.69
C ASN A 50 -0.36 23.16 5.61
N ASN A 51 -1.15 24.25 5.49
CA ASN A 51 -0.65 25.62 5.35
C ASN A 51 -0.78 26.34 6.69
N ILE A 52 0.35 26.52 7.39
CA ILE A 52 0.39 27.17 8.71
C ILE A 52 0.60 28.68 8.57
N VAL A 53 1.35 29.10 7.55
CA VAL A 53 1.59 30.51 7.26
C VAL A 53 0.85 30.90 5.98
N VAL A 54 0.10 32.01 6.01
CA VAL A 54 -0.56 32.56 4.83
C VAL A 54 -0.30 34.07 4.72
N GLY A 55 -0.38 34.60 3.50
CA GLY A 55 -0.24 36.02 3.24
C GLY A 55 -1.51 36.79 3.59
N THR A 56 -1.37 38.09 3.82
CA THR A 56 -2.46 39.02 4.12
C THR A 56 -2.58 40.08 3.04
N ALA A 57 -3.64 40.90 3.10
CA ALA A 57 -3.82 42.05 2.21
C ALA A 57 -2.85 43.22 2.48
N GLY A 58 -1.81 43.01 3.30
CA GLY A 58 -0.73 43.96 3.55
C GLY A 58 0.62 43.25 3.65
N MET A 59 1.63 43.97 4.14
CA MET A 59 2.97 43.43 4.35
C MET A 59 3.07 42.70 5.70
N SER A 60 2.28 41.65 5.87
CA SER A 60 2.32 40.77 7.05
C SER A 60 1.97 39.33 6.67
N TYR A 61 2.13 38.40 7.61
CA TYR A 61 1.75 37.00 7.46
C TYR A 61 0.84 36.60 8.61
N ASP A 62 -0.21 35.85 8.32
CA ASP A 62 -1.01 35.22 9.36
C ASP A 62 -0.45 33.83 9.63
N VAL A 63 -0.12 33.57 10.89
CA VAL A 63 0.32 32.27 11.38
C VAL A 63 -0.84 31.66 12.17
N PHE A 64 -1.37 30.56 11.65
CA PHE A 64 -2.50 29.86 12.26
C PHE A 64 -2.12 29.18 13.59
N PRO A 65 -3.12 28.81 14.42
CA PRO A 65 -2.89 27.99 15.59
C PRO A 65 -2.16 26.69 15.26
N PHE A 66 -1.34 26.18 16.19
CA PHE A 66 -0.66 24.91 16.11
C PHE A 66 -0.20 24.44 17.49
N THR A 67 0.09 23.14 17.62
CA THR A 67 0.90 22.61 18.73
C THR A 67 2.26 22.18 18.20
N ALA A 68 3.32 22.40 18.95
CA ALA A 68 4.68 22.15 18.51
C ALA A 68 5.55 21.54 19.61
N VAL A 69 6.66 20.95 19.17
CA VAL A 69 7.76 20.56 20.03
C VAL A 69 9.08 20.99 19.41
N SER A 70 9.89 21.70 20.19
CA SER A 70 11.26 22.07 19.83
C SER A 70 12.28 21.32 20.67
N SER A 71 13.52 21.31 20.20
CA SER A 71 14.67 20.86 20.99
C SER A 71 15.91 21.63 20.55
N ARG A 72 16.76 21.96 21.51
CA ARG A 72 18.07 22.59 21.29
C ARG A 72 19.23 21.58 21.29
N GLY A 73 18.89 20.29 21.22
CA GLY A 73 19.85 19.18 21.24
C GLY A 73 19.56 18.16 22.33
N PRO A 74 20.24 16.99 22.29
CA PRO A 74 19.93 15.86 23.17
C PRO A 74 20.09 16.16 24.66
N GLY A 75 20.95 17.11 25.04
CA GLY A 75 21.17 17.50 26.44
C GLY A 75 20.18 18.52 27.01
N LEU A 76 19.33 19.12 26.17
CA LEU A 76 18.40 20.18 26.59
C LEU A 76 16.93 19.74 26.56
N GLY A 77 16.67 18.51 26.12
CA GLY A 77 15.35 17.90 26.14
C GLY A 77 14.38 18.43 25.09
N ALA A 78 13.10 18.07 25.26
CA ALA A 78 12.00 18.54 24.45
C ALA A 78 11.29 19.73 25.13
N VAL A 79 10.80 20.68 24.36
CA VAL A 79 9.93 21.75 24.86
C VAL A 79 8.63 21.74 24.06
N LEU A 80 7.53 21.40 24.74
CA LEU A 80 6.17 21.41 24.18
C LEU A 80 5.54 22.79 24.39
N PHE A 81 4.95 23.34 23.34
CA PHE A 81 4.28 24.65 23.37
C PHE A 81 3.19 24.72 22.29
N ALA A 82 2.35 25.74 22.36
CA ALA A 82 1.26 25.94 21.42
C ALA A 82 1.09 27.41 21.06
N ASN A 83 0.54 27.63 19.86
CA ASN A 83 -0.10 28.86 19.46
C ASN A 83 -1.60 28.57 19.35
N ASP A 84 -2.43 29.26 20.13
CA ASP A 84 -3.87 28.98 20.24
C ASP A 84 -4.75 29.92 19.39
N GLY A 85 -4.14 30.93 18.75
CA GLY A 85 -4.81 31.91 17.92
C GLY A 85 -4.11 32.18 16.60
N VAL A 86 -4.73 32.98 15.74
CA VAL A 86 -4.04 33.53 14.57
C VAL A 86 -3.14 34.67 15.05
N VAL A 87 -1.84 34.59 14.73
CA VAL A 87 -0.87 35.63 15.02
C VAL A 87 -0.51 36.35 13.73
N ASN A 88 -0.73 37.67 13.69
CA ASN A 88 -0.29 38.50 12.58
C ASN A 88 1.18 38.89 12.79
N VAL A 89 2.04 38.51 11.84
CA VAL A 89 3.49 38.75 11.87
C VAL A 89 3.82 39.80 10.81
N PRO A 90 4.07 41.07 11.20
CA PRO A 90 4.41 42.11 10.24
C PRO A 90 5.79 41.88 9.62
N THR A 91 5.92 42.17 8.32
CA THR A 91 7.21 42.29 7.63
C THR A 91 7.38 43.73 7.11
N THR A 92 8.56 44.05 6.57
CA THR A 92 8.84 45.37 6.01
C THR A 92 8.31 45.47 4.59
N ALA A 93 8.17 46.70 4.09
CA ALA A 93 7.82 46.96 2.70
C ALA A 93 8.68 46.12 1.73
N ALA A 94 8.08 45.69 0.61
CA ALA A 94 8.80 44.97 -0.41
C ALA A 94 9.98 45.81 -0.93
N PRO A 95 11.09 45.17 -1.33
CA PRO A 95 12.22 45.92 -1.85
C PRO A 95 11.85 46.66 -3.16
N GLY A 96 12.51 47.79 -3.42
CA GLY A 96 12.31 48.53 -4.66
C GLY A 96 12.90 47.85 -5.90
N ALA A 97 13.88 46.96 -5.71
CA ALA A 97 14.50 46.16 -6.75
C ALA A 97 14.89 44.78 -6.21
N ASN A 98 14.85 43.77 -7.09
CA ASN A 98 15.11 42.36 -6.82
C ASN A 98 14.16 41.72 -5.77
N SER A 99 14.06 40.41 -5.77
CA SER A 99 13.30 39.68 -4.74
C SER A 99 14.16 39.48 -3.48
N ARG A 100 13.51 39.27 -2.33
CA ARG A 100 14.14 38.72 -1.12
C ARG A 100 13.40 37.47 -0.64
N ILE A 101 14.03 36.69 0.23
CA ILE A 101 13.38 35.57 0.92
C ILE A 101 13.24 35.92 2.40
N ASP A 102 12.00 36.01 2.89
CA ASP A 102 11.69 36.11 4.30
C ASP A 102 11.52 34.70 4.89
N VAL A 103 11.86 34.53 6.17
CA VAL A 103 11.67 33.28 6.93
C VAL A 103 10.78 33.58 8.13
N VAL A 104 9.59 32.98 8.17
CA VAL A 104 8.73 33.01 9.35
C VAL A 104 9.09 31.84 10.25
N TYR A 105 9.27 32.08 11.55
CA TYR A 105 9.69 31.09 12.53
C TYR A 105 8.88 31.20 13.83
N VAL A 106 8.91 30.13 14.63
CA VAL A 106 8.52 30.18 16.04
C VAL A 106 9.70 29.80 16.92
N TRP A 107 9.89 30.53 18.00
CA TRP A 107 10.98 30.33 18.93
C TRP A 107 10.49 30.36 20.37
N GLN A 108 10.65 29.22 21.05
CA GLN A 108 10.42 29.14 22.48
C GLN A 108 11.66 29.64 23.21
N ARG A 109 11.50 30.79 23.90
CA ARG A 109 12.56 31.40 24.69
C ARG A 109 12.62 30.79 26.10
N GLU A 110 13.81 30.70 26.65
CA GLU A 110 14.11 30.23 27.99
C GLU A 110 15.01 31.24 28.71
N PHE A 111 14.58 31.71 29.88
CA PHE A 111 15.24 32.79 30.62
C PHE A 111 16.76 32.59 30.76
N ALA A 112 17.16 31.39 31.20
CA ALA A 112 18.54 31.04 31.47
C ALA A 112 19.40 30.87 30.21
N LEU A 113 18.79 30.65 29.05
CA LEU A 113 19.50 30.39 27.79
C LEU A 113 19.50 31.61 26.85
N ASP A 114 18.51 32.51 26.97
CA ASP A 114 18.24 33.56 25.98
C ASP A 114 18.33 34.98 26.55
N GLY A 115 19.27 35.18 27.48
CA GLY A 115 19.58 36.50 28.02
C GLY A 115 18.43 37.13 28.83
N GLY A 116 17.68 36.32 29.58
CA GLY A 116 16.65 36.78 30.50
C GLY A 116 15.25 36.94 29.91
N ALA A 117 15.00 36.43 28.70
CA ALA A 117 13.67 36.47 28.10
C ALA A 117 12.96 35.11 28.16
N THR A 118 11.64 35.14 28.35
CA THR A 118 10.80 33.96 28.55
C THR A 118 9.63 33.85 27.57
N ALA A 119 9.22 34.97 26.96
CA ALA A 119 8.06 34.98 26.08
C ALA A 119 8.35 34.18 24.78
N PRO A 120 7.49 33.24 24.37
CA PRO A 120 7.58 32.66 23.04
C PRO A 120 7.40 33.74 21.98
N GLU A 121 8.06 33.56 20.85
CA GLU A 121 8.07 34.52 19.75
C GLU A 121 7.69 33.82 18.45
N ILE A 122 6.72 34.39 17.72
CA ILE A 122 6.53 34.10 16.30
C ILE A 122 7.03 35.33 15.54
N GLY A 123 8.09 35.15 14.77
CA GLY A 123 8.82 36.24 14.14
C GLY A 123 9.02 36.04 12.64
N VAL A 124 9.51 37.08 12.00
CA VAL A 124 9.99 37.03 10.62
C VAL A 124 11.43 37.53 10.55
N LEU A 125 12.30 36.75 9.94
CA LEU A 125 13.64 37.15 9.58
C LEU A 125 13.66 37.51 8.09
N GLN A 126 14.01 38.75 7.79
CA GLN A 126 14.01 39.26 6.43
C GLN A 126 15.32 38.93 5.72
N GLY A 127 15.21 38.49 4.48
CA GLY A 127 16.38 38.29 3.63
C GLY A 127 16.88 39.61 3.01
N THR A 128 18.08 39.55 2.46
CA THR A 128 18.64 40.65 1.67
C THR A 128 18.16 40.54 0.22
N PRO A 129 17.64 41.62 -0.41
CA PRO A 129 17.26 41.59 -1.82
C PRO A 129 18.44 41.30 -2.73
N ALA A 130 18.28 40.35 -3.66
CA ALA A 130 19.34 39.97 -4.62
C ALA A 130 18.73 39.36 -5.89
N SER A 131 19.48 39.35 -6.99
CA SER A 131 19.07 38.70 -8.24
C SER A 131 18.85 37.19 -8.07
N SER A 132 19.55 36.58 -7.12
CA SER A 132 19.34 35.21 -6.64
C SER A 132 19.26 35.25 -5.10
N PRO A 133 18.08 35.51 -4.52
CA PRO A 133 17.95 35.69 -3.08
C PRO A 133 18.14 34.37 -2.34
N THR A 134 18.76 34.45 -1.16
CA THR A 134 18.95 33.31 -0.26
C THR A 134 18.17 33.53 1.03
N ALA A 135 17.61 32.45 1.58
CA ALA A 135 16.94 32.50 2.87
C ALA A 135 17.93 32.89 3.98
N PRO A 136 17.57 33.82 4.89
CA PRO A 136 18.40 34.15 6.04
C PRO A 136 18.46 32.97 7.03
N SER A 137 19.54 32.90 7.81
CA SER A 137 19.80 31.79 8.74
C SER A 137 19.14 32.00 10.10
N LEU A 138 18.54 30.94 10.66
CA LEU A 138 18.01 30.91 12.03
C LEU A 138 19.06 30.57 13.10
N ALA A 139 20.37 30.59 12.77
CA ALA A 139 21.43 30.23 13.72
C ALA A 139 21.45 31.10 15.00
N ALA A 140 20.95 32.34 14.92
CA ALA A 140 20.82 33.23 16.07
C ALA A 140 19.65 32.87 17.01
N PHE A 141 18.79 31.93 16.62
CA PHE A 141 17.60 31.49 17.37
C PHE A 141 17.67 29.98 17.64
N PRO A 142 18.53 29.51 18.56
CA PRO A 142 18.70 28.08 18.81
C PRO A 142 17.39 27.39 19.16
N GLY A 143 17.08 26.30 18.45
CA GLY A 143 15.85 25.53 18.64
C GLY A 143 14.59 26.17 18.04
N ALA A 144 14.69 27.29 17.33
CA ALA A 144 13.57 27.81 16.56
C ALA A 144 13.14 26.83 15.47
N ILE A 145 11.84 26.80 15.20
CA ILE A 145 11.23 26.00 14.13
C ILE A 145 10.92 26.95 12.98
N GLU A 146 11.53 26.69 11.82
CA GLU A 146 11.16 27.36 10.57
C GLU A 146 9.73 26.96 10.18
N LEU A 147 8.84 27.94 9.97
CA LEU A 147 7.45 27.68 9.61
C LEU A 147 7.23 27.74 8.09
N ALA A 148 7.74 28.81 7.47
CA ALA A 148 7.65 29.00 6.03
C ALA A 148 8.77 29.90 5.50
N ARG A 149 9.05 29.75 4.21
CA ARG A 149 9.88 30.66 3.41
C ARG A 149 9.00 31.41 2.45
N ILE A 150 9.15 32.73 2.40
CA ILE A 150 8.35 33.59 1.54
C ILE A 150 9.28 34.30 0.57
N THR A 151 9.12 34.03 -0.72
CA THR A 151 9.74 34.87 -1.75
C THR A 151 8.88 36.12 -1.89
N VAL A 152 9.46 37.27 -1.59
CA VAL A 152 8.82 38.59 -1.68
C VAL A 152 9.41 39.29 -2.91
N PRO A 153 8.69 39.37 -4.05
CA PRO A 153 9.15 40.11 -5.21
C PRO A 153 9.22 41.61 -4.95
N ALA A 154 10.01 42.31 -5.79
CA ALA A 154 10.09 43.76 -5.74
C ALA A 154 8.73 44.41 -6.00
N GLY A 155 8.44 45.50 -5.28
CA GLY A 155 7.29 46.37 -5.54
C GLY A 155 5.91 45.85 -5.13
N ILE A 156 5.79 44.63 -4.59
CA ILE A 156 4.50 44.15 -4.08
C ILE A 156 4.08 44.95 -2.83
N THR A 157 2.77 45.12 -2.62
CA THR A 157 2.23 45.84 -1.45
C THR A 157 1.42 44.95 -0.50
N ALA A 158 1.22 43.68 -0.87
CA ALA A 158 0.49 42.69 -0.10
C ALA A 158 1.11 41.31 -0.29
N THR A 159 1.16 40.50 0.77
CA THR A 159 1.76 39.16 0.71
C THR A 159 0.77 38.09 0.24
N ASN A 160 -0.54 38.36 0.28
CA ASN A 160 -1.55 37.48 -0.30
C ASN A 160 -1.62 37.57 -1.84
N SER A 161 -0.96 38.55 -2.44
CA SER A 161 -0.97 38.81 -3.88
C SER A 161 0.45 39.09 -4.37
N GLY A 162 1.09 38.06 -4.94
CA GLY A 162 2.39 38.17 -5.60
C GLY A 162 3.57 37.61 -4.81
N ALA A 163 3.44 37.37 -3.50
CA ALA A 163 4.44 36.60 -2.77
C ALA A 163 4.23 35.09 -2.96
N THR A 164 5.32 34.33 -2.99
CA THR A 164 5.27 32.85 -3.02
C THR A 164 5.62 32.32 -1.65
N ILE A 165 4.65 31.71 -0.97
CA ILE A 165 4.81 31.14 0.38
C ILE A 165 5.02 29.63 0.26
N THR A 166 6.20 29.18 0.65
CA THR A 166 6.56 27.76 0.74
C THR A 166 6.51 27.33 2.20
N GLN A 167 5.62 26.39 2.52
CA GLN A 167 5.58 25.81 3.87
C GLN A 167 6.81 24.93 4.08
N THR A 168 7.56 25.20 5.15
CA THR A 168 8.80 24.48 5.45
C THR A 168 8.80 23.82 6.82
N SER A 169 7.77 24.09 7.64
CA SER A 169 7.61 23.42 8.93
C SER A 169 7.55 21.92 8.74
N ARG A 170 8.37 21.20 9.51
CA ARG A 170 8.28 19.75 9.59
C ARG A 170 7.17 19.39 10.56
N PHE A 171 6.42 18.34 10.23
CA PHE A 171 5.54 17.72 11.20
C PHE A 171 6.29 16.69 12.05
N THR A 172 5.76 16.46 13.25
CA THR A 172 6.17 15.42 14.20
C THR A 172 4.95 14.61 14.65
N SER A 173 5.16 13.64 15.54
CA SER A 173 4.11 12.85 16.15
C SER A 173 4.49 12.46 17.58
N ALA A 174 3.52 11.93 18.33
CA ALA A 174 3.82 11.19 19.54
C ALA A 174 4.72 9.98 19.22
N ALA A 175 5.50 9.54 20.19
CA ALA A 175 6.33 8.34 20.08
C ALA A 175 5.46 7.13 19.70
N GLY A 176 5.83 6.41 18.63
CA GLY A 176 5.06 5.29 18.08
C GLY A 176 3.79 5.68 17.31
N GLY A 177 3.40 6.97 17.30
CA GLY A 177 2.27 7.47 16.51
C GLY A 177 2.59 7.56 15.01
N VAL A 178 1.58 7.86 14.19
CA VAL A 178 1.76 8.05 12.74
C VAL A 178 2.33 9.44 12.45
N LEU A 179 3.45 9.49 11.74
CA LEU A 179 4.08 10.73 11.30
C LEU A 179 3.33 11.29 10.09
N HIS A 180 2.81 12.50 10.18
CA HIS A 180 2.24 13.17 9.03
C HIS A 180 3.35 13.87 8.25
N VAL A 181 3.26 13.90 6.93
CA VAL A 181 4.11 14.69 6.03
C VAL A 181 3.23 15.28 4.92
N ARG A 182 3.60 16.40 4.31
CA ARG A 182 2.79 16.95 3.20
C ARG A 182 2.90 16.07 1.96
N THR A 183 4.13 15.64 1.67
CA THR A 183 4.47 14.80 0.52
C THR A 183 5.55 13.78 0.93
N ALA A 184 5.75 12.75 0.11
CA ALA A 184 6.80 11.75 0.35
C ALA A 184 8.22 12.35 0.39
N ALA A 185 8.44 13.51 -0.24
CA ALA A 185 9.72 14.21 -0.22
C ALA A 185 10.09 14.78 1.17
N GLU A 186 9.12 14.94 2.07
CA GLU A 186 9.35 15.41 3.45
C GLU A 186 9.63 14.28 4.45
N LEU A 187 9.59 13.01 4.01
CA LEU A 187 9.92 11.87 4.86
C LEU A 187 11.37 11.99 5.34
N PRO A 188 11.65 11.81 6.64
CA PRO A 188 13.01 11.92 7.13
C PRO A 188 13.91 10.81 6.60
N ALA A 189 15.17 11.11 6.37
CA ALA A 189 16.17 10.10 6.01
C ALA A 189 16.33 9.00 7.08
N GLN A 190 16.05 9.30 8.34
CA GLN A 190 16.09 8.37 9.46
C GLN A 190 14.81 8.42 10.28
N ALA A 191 14.40 7.26 10.78
CA ALA A 191 13.29 7.08 11.70
C ALA A 191 13.49 5.79 12.52
N VAL A 192 12.60 5.54 13.47
CA VAL A 192 12.59 4.27 14.20
C VAL A 192 12.07 3.16 13.27
N ARG A 193 12.60 1.94 13.39
CA ARG A 193 12.09 0.78 12.63
C ARG A 193 10.58 0.62 12.89
N ASN A 194 9.84 0.36 11.82
CA ASN A 194 8.37 0.26 11.78
C ASN A 194 7.63 1.58 12.03
N GLN A 195 8.31 2.73 12.07
CA GLN A 195 7.62 4.02 12.06
C GLN A 195 6.69 4.12 10.85
N LEU A 196 5.45 4.49 11.11
CA LEU A 196 4.46 4.75 10.08
C LEU A 196 4.44 6.24 9.74
N ALA A 197 4.19 6.55 8.47
CA ALA A 197 3.93 7.91 8.02
C ALA A 197 2.78 7.96 7.01
N VAL A 198 2.14 9.12 6.91
CA VAL A 198 1.10 9.40 5.92
C VAL A 198 1.39 10.72 5.20
N ALA A 199 1.36 10.70 3.87
CA ALA A 199 1.42 11.93 3.08
C ALA A 199 0.02 12.53 2.94
N THR A 200 -0.17 13.78 3.34
CA THR A 200 -1.51 14.41 3.44
C THR A 200 -2.01 14.99 2.12
N THR A 201 -1.12 15.38 1.19
CA THR A 201 -1.52 15.98 -0.10
C THR A 201 -1.84 14.92 -1.16
N ALA A 202 -1.15 13.78 -1.09
CA ALA A 202 -1.40 12.60 -1.93
C ALA A 202 -1.47 11.39 -1.00
N PRO A 203 -2.66 11.03 -0.49
CA PRO A 203 -2.83 10.07 0.60
C PRO A 203 -2.13 8.75 0.27
N SER A 204 -1.02 8.54 0.95
CA SER A 204 -0.19 7.35 0.82
C SER A 204 0.39 7.04 2.19
N MET A 205 0.34 5.77 2.58
CA MET A 205 0.91 5.29 3.83
C MET A 205 2.30 4.73 3.58
N TRP A 206 3.22 5.01 4.50
CA TRP A 206 4.62 4.60 4.40
C TRP A 206 5.05 3.92 5.69
N LYS A 207 5.95 2.95 5.57
CA LYS A 207 6.62 2.27 6.69
C LYS A 207 8.13 2.36 6.54
N PHE A 208 8.79 2.79 7.60
CA PHE A 208 10.25 2.74 7.67
C PHE A 208 10.72 1.33 8.06
N ASN A 209 11.54 0.69 7.22
CA ASN A 209 12.05 -0.67 7.48
C ASN A 209 13.32 -0.69 8.35
N GLY A 210 13.83 0.47 8.74
CA GLY A 210 15.07 0.64 9.48
C GLY A 210 16.20 1.27 8.66
N THR A 211 16.09 1.28 7.33
CA THR A 211 17.05 1.93 6.41
C THR A 211 16.38 2.87 5.41
N SER A 212 15.13 2.58 5.03
CA SER A 212 14.40 3.31 4.00
C SER A 212 12.89 3.31 4.27
N TRP A 213 12.23 4.32 3.71
CA TRP A 213 10.77 4.36 3.66
C TRP A 213 10.27 3.51 2.50
N SER A 214 9.25 2.72 2.79
CA SER A 214 8.58 1.86 1.82
C SER A 214 7.09 2.15 1.86
N LEU A 215 6.47 2.36 0.70
CA LEU A 215 5.01 2.46 0.60
C LEU A 215 4.35 1.22 1.22
N LEU A 216 3.38 1.45 2.10
CA LEU A 216 2.41 0.48 2.61
C LEU A 216 1.20 0.59 1.67
N GLN A 217 1.11 -0.32 0.72
CA GLN A 217 -0.03 -0.37 -0.19
C GLN A 217 -1.30 -0.55 0.66
N THR A 218 -2.21 0.42 0.58
CA THR A 218 -3.42 0.46 1.41
C THR A 218 -4.67 0.01 0.67
N GLU A 219 -4.61 -0.12 -0.67
CA GLU A 219 -5.69 -0.67 -1.48
C GLU A 219 -5.13 -1.55 -2.61
N PRO A 220 -5.78 -2.67 -2.96
CA PRO A 220 -5.45 -3.40 -4.18
C PRO A 220 -5.49 -2.43 -5.37
N TYR A 221 -4.50 -2.48 -6.26
CA TYR A 221 -4.53 -1.68 -7.48
C TYR A 221 -5.83 -1.95 -8.23
N ARG A 222 -6.44 -0.93 -8.84
CA ARG A 222 -7.69 -1.12 -9.58
C ARG A 222 -7.56 -0.54 -10.97
N TRP A 223 -7.68 -1.41 -11.98
CA TRP A 223 -7.51 -1.01 -13.38
C TRP A 223 -8.81 -1.13 -14.17
N PRO A 224 -9.15 -0.17 -15.03
CA PRO A 224 -10.30 -0.29 -15.92
C PRO A 224 -10.09 -1.37 -16.98
N ASP A 225 -8.87 -1.56 -17.46
CA ASP A 225 -8.52 -2.47 -18.55
C ASP A 225 -7.07 -2.99 -18.45
N THR A 226 -6.68 -3.83 -19.43
CA THR A 226 -5.33 -4.42 -19.53
C THR A 226 -4.24 -3.40 -19.83
N ALA A 227 -4.54 -2.33 -20.57
CA ALA A 227 -3.54 -1.32 -20.91
C ALA A 227 -3.13 -0.54 -19.66
N ALA A 228 -4.11 -0.15 -18.83
CA ALA A 228 -3.89 0.50 -17.55
C ALA A 228 -3.08 -0.38 -16.59
N ARG A 229 -3.41 -1.68 -16.50
CA ARG A 229 -2.64 -2.64 -15.69
C ARG A 229 -1.18 -2.76 -16.12
N ASN A 230 -0.93 -2.86 -17.43
CA ASN A 230 0.43 -3.02 -17.97
C ASN A 230 1.25 -1.72 -17.89
N ALA A 231 0.60 -0.56 -17.80
CA ALA A 231 1.23 0.74 -17.60
C ALA A 231 1.55 1.05 -16.12
N GLU A 232 0.99 0.29 -15.19
CA GLU A 232 1.27 0.43 -13.76
C GLU A 232 2.78 0.22 -13.50
N THR A 233 3.37 1.02 -12.61
CA THR A 233 4.81 0.95 -12.27
C THR A 233 5.00 1.02 -10.76
N GLY A 234 6.18 0.58 -10.28
CA GLY A 234 6.52 0.64 -8.85
C GLY A 234 5.93 -0.50 -8.00
N MET A 235 5.34 -1.51 -8.64
CA MET A 235 4.82 -2.69 -7.97
C MET A 235 5.93 -3.53 -7.35
N ARG A 236 5.63 -4.21 -6.25
CA ARG A 236 6.50 -5.19 -5.60
C ARG A 236 5.92 -6.58 -5.74
N ALA A 237 6.78 -7.60 -5.68
CA ALA A 237 6.33 -8.98 -5.66
C ALA A 237 5.33 -9.20 -4.50
N GLY A 238 4.16 -9.75 -4.80
CA GLY A 238 3.05 -9.94 -3.87
C GLY A 238 2.03 -8.81 -3.81
N ASP A 239 2.27 -7.68 -4.49
CA ASP A 239 1.25 -6.65 -4.64
C ASP A 239 0.03 -7.24 -5.35
N THR A 240 -1.17 -6.83 -4.96
CA THR A 240 -2.41 -7.33 -5.55
C THR A 240 -3.19 -6.22 -6.23
N GLY A 241 -3.98 -6.59 -7.24
CA GLY A 241 -4.89 -5.68 -7.91
C GLY A 241 -6.10 -6.37 -8.51
N TYR A 242 -7.01 -5.57 -9.05
CA TYR A 242 -8.27 -5.97 -9.64
C TYR A 242 -8.51 -5.23 -10.95
N GLN A 243 -8.74 -5.98 -12.03
CA GLN A 243 -9.05 -5.46 -13.35
C GLN A 243 -10.57 -5.54 -13.58
N VAL A 244 -11.20 -4.40 -13.85
CA VAL A 244 -12.66 -4.25 -13.82
C VAL A 244 -13.35 -4.85 -15.04
N ASP A 245 -12.86 -4.59 -16.26
CA ASP A 245 -13.43 -5.13 -17.51
C ASP A 245 -13.40 -6.66 -17.57
N GLN A 246 -12.38 -7.28 -16.98
CA GLN A 246 -12.20 -8.73 -16.91
C GLN A 246 -12.73 -9.34 -15.60
N ALA A 247 -13.15 -8.49 -14.66
CA ALA A 247 -13.54 -8.89 -13.31
C ALA A 247 -12.53 -9.83 -12.62
N SER A 248 -11.23 -9.61 -12.83
CA SER A 248 -10.15 -10.50 -12.42
C SER A 248 -9.21 -9.87 -11.39
N THR A 249 -8.79 -10.66 -10.42
CA THR A 249 -7.73 -10.35 -9.46
C THR A 249 -6.38 -10.71 -10.04
N TRP A 250 -5.37 -9.91 -9.73
CA TRP A 250 -3.99 -10.09 -10.16
C TRP A 250 -3.06 -9.96 -8.95
N GLU A 251 -1.92 -10.63 -9.02
CA GLU A 251 -0.80 -10.51 -8.10
C GLU A 251 0.45 -10.20 -8.93
N PHE A 252 1.33 -9.31 -8.47
CA PHE A 252 2.57 -9.02 -9.18
C PHE A 252 3.64 -10.02 -8.74
N ASP A 253 4.27 -10.75 -9.67
CA ASP A 253 5.28 -11.76 -9.33
C ASP A 253 6.69 -11.20 -9.12
N GLY A 254 6.85 -9.89 -9.23
CA GLY A 254 8.13 -9.18 -9.23
C GLY A 254 8.59 -8.76 -10.63
N SER A 255 7.94 -9.25 -11.68
CA SER A 255 8.20 -8.87 -13.07
C SER A 255 6.94 -8.49 -13.84
N THR A 256 5.86 -9.23 -13.64
CA THR A 256 4.60 -9.05 -14.36
C THR A 256 3.41 -9.28 -13.44
N TRP A 257 2.28 -8.68 -13.80
CA TRP A 257 1.00 -9.01 -13.19
C TRP A 257 0.57 -10.40 -13.66
N ILE A 258 0.35 -11.29 -12.71
CA ILE A 258 -0.21 -12.63 -12.90
C ILE A 258 -1.64 -12.67 -12.38
N GLU A 259 -2.58 -13.13 -13.20
CA GLU A 259 -3.97 -13.30 -12.79
C GLU A 259 -4.06 -14.38 -11.70
N THR A 260 -4.77 -14.08 -10.61
CA THR A 260 -4.96 -14.95 -9.44
C THR A 260 -6.39 -15.47 -9.30
N THR A 261 -7.32 -15.04 -10.13
CA THR A 261 -8.69 -15.55 -10.08
C THR A 261 -8.75 -17.00 -10.57
N ARG A 262 -9.44 -17.84 -9.80
CA ARG A 262 -9.65 -19.26 -10.07
C ARG A 262 -10.51 -19.43 -11.31
N ALA A 263 -9.89 -19.70 -12.45
CA ALA A 263 -10.63 -20.03 -13.67
C ALA A 263 -11.35 -21.38 -13.48
N LEU A 264 -12.60 -21.34 -13.04
CA LEU A 264 -13.51 -22.49 -13.03
C LEU A 264 -14.13 -22.59 -14.42
N ARG A 265 -13.79 -23.62 -15.18
CA ARG A 265 -14.53 -23.95 -16.40
C ARG A 265 -15.47 -25.12 -16.15
N TYR A 266 -16.69 -25.02 -16.64
CA TYR A 266 -17.75 -25.99 -16.42
C TYR A 266 -18.44 -26.31 -17.75
N PHE A 267 -18.59 -27.60 -18.03
CA PHE A 267 -19.42 -28.09 -19.11
C PHE A 267 -20.43 -29.08 -18.57
N ALA A 268 -21.63 -29.06 -19.11
CA ALA A 268 -22.64 -30.07 -18.88
C ALA A 268 -23.26 -30.50 -20.22
N GLY A 269 -23.69 -31.76 -20.30
CA GLY A 269 -24.33 -32.27 -21.51
C GLY A 269 -25.07 -33.58 -21.26
N THR A 270 -25.96 -33.91 -22.19
CA THR A 270 -26.59 -35.23 -22.27
C THR A 270 -26.20 -35.91 -23.57
N GLN A 271 -25.77 -37.17 -23.51
CA GLN A 271 -25.30 -37.92 -24.67
C GLN A 271 -25.76 -39.38 -24.63
N SER A 272 -25.96 -39.98 -25.79
CA SER A 272 -26.22 -41.42 -25.95
C SER A 272 -24.91 -42.17 -26.19
N LEU A 273 -24.62 -43.19 -25.38
CA LEU A 273 -23.40 -43.99 -25.47
C LEU A 273 -23.68 -45.39 -26.01
N ASN A 274 -22.98 -45.78 -27.07
CA ASN A 274 -23.08 -47.11 -27.65
C ASN A 274 -22.51 -48.19 -26.72
N ASN A 275 -23.05 -49.40 -26.84
CA ASN A 275 -22.58 -50.54 -26.08
C ASN A 275 -21.12 -50.87 -26.41
N ASN A 276 -20.33 -51.18 -25.38
CA ASN A 276 -18.94 -51.63 -25.46
C ASN A 276 -18.01 -50.66 -26.23
N THR A 277 -18.30 -49.35 -26.17
CA THR A 277 -17.51 -48.31 -26.85
C THR A 277 -17.17 -47.19 -25.87
N GLN A 278 -15.88 -46.85 -25.78
CA GLN A 278 -15.43 -45.68 -25.03
C GLN A 278 -15.58 -44.44 -25.90
N THR A 279 -16.30 -43.44 -25.40
CA THR A 279 -16.70 -42.26 -26.18
C THR A 279 -16.35 -40.99 -25.44
N ASP A 280 -15.82 -39.98 -26.14
CA ASP A 280 -15.67 -38.62 -25.62
C ASP A 280 -17.05 -38.06 -25.26
N LEU A 281 -17.18 -37.55 -24.04
CA LEU A 281 -18.41 -36.95 -23.55
C LEU A 281 -18.55 -35.53 -24.11
N GLN A 282 -19.62 -35.31 -24.87
CA GLN A 282 -19.86 -34.10 -25.66
C GLN A 282 -20.67 -33.06 -24.90
N SER A 283 -20.18 -31.83 -24.89
CA SER A 283 -20.90 -30.70 -24.31
C SER A 283 -21.80 -29.99 -25.33
N ASN A 284 -23.00 -29.61 -24.88
CA ASN A 284 -23.91 -28.71 -25.60
C ASN A 284 -24.04 -27.32 -24.93
N THR A 285 -23.40 -27.10 -23.77
CA THR A 285 -23.46 -25.83 -23.02
C THR A 285 -22.08 -25.44 -22.46
N ASN A 286 -21.68 -24.20 -22.70
CA ASN A 286 -20.47 -23.60 -22.15
C ASN A 286 -20.86 -22.43 -21.25
N THR A 287 -20.63 -22.58 -19.95
CA THR A 287 -20.73 -21.48 -18.99
C THR A 287 -19.39 -21.36 -18.28
N GLY A 288 -18.47 -20.56 -18.81
CA GLY A 288 -17.21 -20.24 -18.13
C GLY A 288 -16.05 -19.82 -19.04
N GLY A 289 -15.59 -18.57 -18.84
CA GLY A 289 -14.62 -17.87 -19.68
C GLY A 289 -13.13 -18.09 -19.38
N PHE A 290 -12.36 -17.56 -20.34
CA PHE A 290 -10.93 -17.21 -20.46
C PHE A 290 -9.81 -18.24 -20.26
N GLY A 291 -8.82 -18.15 -21.16
CA GLY A 291 -7.64 -19.04 -21.24
C GLY A 291 -7.72 -20.10 -22.34
N SER A 292 -8.53 -21.14 -22.17
CA SER A 292 -8.68 -22.22 -23.15
C SER A 292 -9.60 -21.86 -24.32
N THR A 293 -9.14 -22.07 -25.56
CA THR A 293 -10.03 -22.14 -26.72
C THR A 293 -10.69 -23.50 -26.71
N MET A 294 -12.01 -23.53 -26.53
CA MET A 294 -12.78 -24.66 -27.05
C MET A 294 -13.22 -24.28 -28.45
N SER A 295 -12.88 -25.12 -29.43
CA SER A 295 -13.66 -25.11 -30.66
C SER A 295 -14.97 -25.85 -30.35
N PRO A 296 -16.15 -25.28 -30.64
CA PRO A 296 -17.39 -26.04 -30.61
C PRO A 296 -17.19 -27.37 -31.38
N GLY A 297 -17.42 -28.51 -30.71
CA GLY A 297 -17.26 -29.84 -31.30
C GLY A 297 -15.96 -30.61 -30.98
N THR A 298 -14.97 -30.01 -30.28
CA THR A 298 -13.71 -30.72 -29.96
C THR A 298 -13.71 -31.50 -28.63
N ASN A 299 -14.81 -31.48 -27.86
CA ASN A 299 -15.03 -32.25 -26.63
C ASN A 299 -13.85 -32.19 -25.63
N ALA A 300 -13.23 -31.02 -25.50
CA ALA A 300 -11.98 -30.89 -24.77
C ALA A 300 -11.71 -29.49 -24.22
N ILE A 301 -11.03 -29.44 -23.08
CA ILE A 301 -10.52 -28.22 -22.45
C ILE A 301 -9.02 -28.11 -22.73
N VAL A 302 -8.60 -27.10 -23.49
CA VAL A 302 -7.17 -26.87 -23.80
C VAL A 302 -6.54 -25.94 -22.77
N ILE A 303 -5.74 -26.46 -21.86
CA ILE A 303 -5.03 -25.67 -20.86
C ILE A 303 -4.20 -24.58 -21.52
N SER A 304 -4.42 -23.32 -21.18
CA SER A 304 -3.72 -22.20 -21.82
C SER A 304 -2.46 -21.76 -21.10
N ARG A 305 -2.30 -22.19 -19.84
CA ARG A 305 -1.17 -21.81 -18.98
C ARG A 305 -0.73 -23.01 -18.16
N ALA A 306 0.58 -23.16 -18.01
CA ALA A 306 1.12 -24.18 -17.11
C ALA A 306 0.75 -23.89 -15.64
N GLY A 307 0.32 -24.91 -14.90
CA GLY A 307 -0.04 -24.76 -13.49
C GLY A 307 -0.62 -26.02 -12.87
N TRP A 308 -0.92 -25.95 -11.56
CA TRP A 308 -1.64 -26.98 -10.83
C TRP A 308 -3.14 -26.75 -10.97
N TYR A 309 -3.84 -27.77 -11.48
CA TYR A 309 -5.28 -27.74 -11.72
C TYR A 309 -5.98 -28.82 -10.89
N ARG A 310 -7.15 -28.48 -10.35
CA ARG A 310 -8.15 -29.47 -9.93
C ARG A 310 -9.00 -29.81 -11.15
N ILE A 311 -9.10 -31.09 -11.45
CA ILE A 311 -9.92 -31.61 -12.54
C ILE A 311 -11.02 -32.45 -11.91
N LEU A 312 -12.26 -32.27 -12.34
CA LEU A 312 -13.44 -32.99 -11.84
C LEU A 312 -14.36 -33.30 -13.02
N ALA A 313 -14.69 -34.57 -13.20
CA ALA A 313 -15.72 -35.02 -14.12
C ALA A 313 -16.79 -35.80 -13.34
N THR A 314 -18.06 -35.59 -13.68
CA THR A 314 -19.18 -36.39 -13.18
C THR A 314 -19.99 -36.96 -14.33
N ALA A 315 -20.56 -38.15 -14.16
CA ALA A 315 -21.41 -38.78 -15.17
C ALA A 315 -22.54 -39.55 -14.50
N ASN A 316 -23.76 -39.21 -14.87
CA ASN A 316 -25.00 -39.83 -14.44
C ASN A 316 -25.58 -40.66 -15.60
N PHE A 317 -25.34 -41.97 -15.61
CA PHE A 317 -25.85 -42.90 -16.59
C PHE A 317 -27.31 -43.24 -16.30
N ALA A 318 -28.10 -43.42 -17.36
CA ALA A 318 -29.43 -44.00 -17.28
C ALA A 318 -29.38 -45.38 -16.61
N THR A 319 -30.45 -45.72 -15.88
CA THR A 319 -30.54 -46.97 -15.13
C THR A 319 -30.51 -48.18 -16.07
N SER A 320 -29.72 -49.18 -15.71
CA SER A 320 -29.68 -50.49 -16.38
C SER A 320 -29.16 -51.53 -15.38
N SER A 321 -29.71 -52.74 -15.46
CA SER A 321 -29.38 -53.87 -14.57
C SER A 321 -28.20 -54.72 -15.06
N THR A 322 -27.57 -54.32 -16.17
CA THR A 322 -26.52 -55.07 -16.87
C THR A 322 -25.36 -54.15 -17.31
N GLY A 323 -24.18 -54.75 -17.48
CA GLY A 323 -22.93 -54.10 -17.90
C GLY A 323 -22.32 -53.13 -16.89
N SER A 324 -21.01 -52.97 -16.91
CA SER A 324 -20.25 -51.98 -16.14
C SER A 324 -20.38 -50.54 -16.67
N ARG A 325 -20.00 -49.57 -15.83
CA ARG A 325 -19.85 -48.15 -16.19
C ARG A 325 -18.45 -47.68 -15.88
N LEU A 326 -17.88 -46.85 -16.74
CA LEU A 326 -16.58 -46.21 -16.54
C LEU A 326 -16.69 -44.73 -16.92
N LEU A 327 -16.16 -43.88 -16.03
CA LEU A 327 -15.87 -42.48 -16.30
C LEU A 327 -14.37 -42.27 -16.19
N GLU A 328 -13.78 -41.65 -17.19
CA GLU A 328 -12.33 -41.41 -17.28
C GLU A 328 -12.04 -39.98 -17.70
N ILE A 329 -11.04 -39.36 -17.07
CA ILE A 329 -10.44 -38.10 -17.53
C ILE A 329 -9.16 -38.44 -18.30
N THR A 330 -9.05 -37.97 -19.53
CA THR A 330 -7.86 -38.16 -20.38
C THR A 330 -7.14 -36.84 -20.63
N LEU A 331 -5.82 -36.93 -20.81
CA LEU A 331 -4.92 -35.82 -21.13
C LEU A 331 -4.27 -36.10 -22.49
N ASN A 332 -4.33 -35.13 -23.42
CA ASN A 332 -3.75 -35.19 -24.77
C ASN A 332 -4.18 -36.40 -25.62
N GLY A 333 -5.34 -37.00 -25.35
CA GLY A 333 -5.87 -38.14 -26.10
C GLY A 333 -5.10 -39.46 -25.94
N SER A 334 -4.05 -39.48 -25.12
CA SER A 334 -3.17 -40.64 -24.96
C SER A 334 -3.63 -41.62 -23.87
N VAL A 335 -3.84 -42.87 -24.27
CA VAL A 335 -3.80 -44.05 -23.40
C VAL A 335 -2.41 -44.68 -23.58
N PRO A 336 -1.58 -44.90 -22.53
CA PRO A 336 -1.88 -44.89 -21.10
C PRO A 336 -1.21 -43.71 -20.36
N SER A 337 -1.87 -42.56 -20.29
CA SER A 337 -1.52 -41.48 -19.33
C SER A 337 -2.05 -41.84 -17.92
N PRO A 338 -1.47 -41.35 -16.80
CA PRO A 338 -2.01 -41.59 -15.46
C PRO A 338 -3.50 -41.24 -15.38
N ARG A 339 -4.33 -42.28 -15.23
CA ARG A 339 -5.78 -42.22 -15.36
C ARG A 339 -6.42 -41.68 -14.08
N LEU A 340 -7.30 -40.69 -14.20
CA LEU A 340 -8.31 -40.42 -13.18
C LEU A 340 -9.59 -41.10 -13.67
N ALA A 341 -9.79 -42.33 -13.22
CA ALA A 341 -10.88 -43.18 -13.70
C ALA A 341 -11.62 -43.80 -12.52
N VAL A 342 -12.94 -43.91 -12.66
CA VAL A 342 -13.79 -44.63 -11.72
C VAL A 342 -14.65 -45.60 -12.51
N ARG A 343 -14.65 -46.87 -12.10
CA ARG A 343 -15.45 -47.95 -12.68
C ARG A 343 -16.41 -48.49 -11.63
N ALA A 344 -17.64 -48.78 -12.02
CA ALA A 344 -18.62 -49.43 -11.18
C ALA A 344 -19.29 -50.64 -11.88
N PRO A 345 -19.60 -51.71 -11.13
CA PRO A 345 -20.27 -52.90 -11.67
C PRO A 345 -21.79 -52.70 -11.87
N ALA A 346 -22.38 -53.68 -12.55
CA ALA A 346 -23.57 -53.59 -13.38
C ALA A 346 -24.95 -53.33 -12.76
N ALA A 347 -25.03 -52.99 -11.48
CA ALA A 347 -26.32 -52.83 -10.81
C ALA A 347 -26.41 -51.66 -9.82
N ALA A 348 -25.31 -50.95 -9.52
CA ALA A 348 -25.25 -50.08 -8.34
C ALA A 348 -24.95 -48.60 -8.59
N ALA A 349 -24.39 -48.22 -9.74
CA ALA A 349 -23.93 -46.84 -9.95
C ALA A 349 -24.58 -46.20 -11.18
N SER A 350 -25.62 -45.40 -10.92
CA SER A 350 -26.10 -44.40 -11.87
C SER A 350 -25.17 -43.19 -11.93
N ALA A 351 -24.35 -42.91 -10.90
CA ALA A 351 -23.49 -41.73 -10.81
C ALA A 351 -22.02 -42.10 -10.59
N LEU A 352 -21.12 -41.58 -11.43
CA LEU A 352 -19.67 -41.69 -11.30
C LEU A 352 -19.04 -40.31 -11.16
N THR A 353 -17.98 -40.19 -10.37
CA THR A 353 -17.19 -38.97 -10.21
C THR A 353 -15.70 -39.29 -10.28
N ALA A 354 -15.00 -38.73 -11.25
CA ALA A 354 -13.55 -38.80 -11.36
C ALA A 354 -12.96 -37.43 -11.02
N SER A 355 -11.99 -37.36 -10.10
CA SER A 355 -11.35 -36.09 -9.75
C SER A 355 -9.89 -36.26 -9.38
N GLY A 356 -9.12 -35.18 -9.49
CA GLY A 356 -7.74 -35.15 -9.06
C GLY A 356 -7.09 -33.80 -9.25
N VAL A 357 -5.93 -33.63 -8.62
CA VAL A 357 -5.08 -32.45 -8.76
C VAL A 357 -3.85 -32.83 -9.59
N ARG A 358 -3.55 -32.06 -10.64
CA ARG A 358 -2.47 -32.34 -11.59
C ARG A 358 -1.80 -31.05 -12.05
N PHE A 359 -0.48 -31.11 -12.20
CA PHE A 359 0.22 -30.11 -12.98
C PHE A 359 -0.06 -30.35 -14.47
N LEU A 360 -0.56 -29.34 -15.17
CA LEU A 360 -0.85 -29.41 -16.59
C LEU A 360 -0.06 -28.31 -17.32
N PRO A 361 0.82 -28.65 -18.26
CA PRO A 361 1.45 -27.67 -19.15
C PRO A 361 0.42 -26.93 -20.02
N ALA A 362 0.77 -25.73 -20.48
CA ALA A 362 0.04 -25.06 -21.54
C ALA A 362 -0.03 -25.95 -22.80
N GLY A 363 -1.15 -25.93 -23.51
CA GLY A 363 -1.48 -26.81 -24.63
C GLY A 363 -2.12 -28.15 -24.24
N THR A 364 -2.12 -28.52 -22.95
CA THR A 364 -2.68 -29.82 -22.53
C THR A 364 -4.17 -29.89 -22.81
N VAL A 365 -4.63 -30.97 -23.44
CA VAL A 365 -6.03 -31.20 -23.79
C VAL A 365 -6.67 -32.12 -22.77
N VAL A 366 -7.60 -31.63 -21.96
CA VAL A 366 -8.34 -32.42 -20.95
C VAL A 366 -9.69 -32.84 -21.52
N ARG A 367 -10.02 -34.13 -21.46
CA ARG A 367 -11.32 -34.66 -21.89
C ARG A 367 -11.93 -35.55 -20.82
N ALA A 368 -13.25 -35.72 -20.88
CA ALA A 368 -13.96 -36.77 -20.14
C ALA A 368 -14.48 -37.81 -21.13
N GLN A 369 -14.34 -39.09 -20.79
CA GLN A 369 -14.79 -40.22 -21.58
C GLN A 369 -15.72 -41.11 -20.76
N GLY A 370 -16.79 -41.56 -21.39
CA GLY A 370 -17.73 -42.52 -20.84
C GLY A 370 -17.64 -43.85 -21.56
N PHE A 371 -17.77 -44.95 -20.82
CA PHE A 371 -17.92 -46.30 -21.37
C PHE A 371 -19.03 -47.04 -20.63
N GLN A 372 -19.76 -47.87 -21.36
CA GLN A 372 -20.76 -48.79 -20.83
C GLN A 372 -20.89 -50.04 -21.72
N ASP A 373 -21.16 -51.20 -21.11
CA ASP A 373 -21.34 -52.49 -21.79
C ASP A 373 -22.65 -53.20 -21.39
N SER A 374 -23.75 -52.44 -21.30
CA SER A 374 -25.06 -52.92 -20.85
C SER A 374 -25.84 -53.82 -21.82
N GLY A 375 -25.35 -54.00 -23.04
CA GLY A 375 -26.03 -54.72 -24.12
C GLY A 375 -26.90 -53.84 -25.02
N GLY A 376 -27.06 -52.56 -24.70
CA GLY A 376 -27.79 -51.57 -25.50
C GLY A 376 -27.19 -50.16 -25.35
N THR A 377 -27.79 -49.16 -25.98
CA THR A 377 -27.35 -47.76 -25.86
C THR A 377 -27.90 -47.14 -24.56
N LEU A 378 -27.10 -46.32 -23.86
CA LEU A 378 -27.52 -45.63 -22.63
C LEU A 378 -27.29 -44.14 -22.71
N SER A 379 -28.26 -43.37 -22.20
CA SER A 379 -28.08 -41.92 -22.02
C SER A 379 -27.20 -41.62 -20.81
N VAL A 380 -26.39 -40.57 -20.88
CA VAL A 380 -25.56 -40.07 -19.78
C VAL A 380 -25.67 -38.55 -19.68
N VAL A 381 -25.93 -38.05 -18.48
CA VAL A 381 -25.82 -36.62 -18.13
C VAL A 381 -24.48 -36.42 -17.46
N HIS A 382 -23.61 -35.55 -17.97
CA HIS A 382 -22.24 -35.44 -17.47
C HIS A 382 -21.83 -34.01 -17.22
N THR A 383 -20.79 -33.83 -16.42
CA THR A 383 -20.07 -32.57 -16.30
C THR A 383 -18.56 -32.77 -16.35
N LEU A 384 -17.82 -31.78 -16.84
CA LEU A 384 -16.36 -31.70 -16.74
C LEU A 384 -15.99 -30.29 -16.30
N SER A 385 -15.11 -30.20 -15.30
CA SER A 385 -14.56 -28.95 -14.82
C SER A 385 -13.06 -29.02 -14.57
N VAL A 386 -12.41 -27.89 -14.79
CA VAL A 386 -10.99 -27.67 -14.55
C VAL A 386 -10.86 -26.33 -13.83
N GLU A 387 -10.18 -26.32 -12.69
CA GLU A 387 -9.97 -25.16 -11.81
C GLU A 387 -8.47 -24.96 -11.59
N LEU A 388 -7.93 -23.80 -11.94
CA LEU A 388 -6.54 -23.45 -11.60
C LEU A 388 -6.41 -23.24 -10.08
N ILE A 389 -5.60 -24.06 -9.42
CA ILE A 389 -5.27 -23.92 -7.99
C ILE A 389 -4.07 -22.98 -7.81
N ARG A 390 -3.04 -23.13 -8.65
CA ARG A 390 -1.79 -22.38 -8.56
C ARG A 390 -1.10 -22.30 -9.92
N GLY A 391 -0.82 -21.10 -10.40
CA GLY A 391 0.03 -20.89 -11.58
C GLY A 391 1.52 -21.14 -11.28
N GLY A 392 2.32 -21.49 -12.29
CA GLY A 392 3.78 -21.58 -12.15
C GLY A 392 4.42 -22.77 -12.88
N THR A 393 5.72 -22.95 -12.69
CA THR A 393 6.48 -24.10 -13.21
C THR A 393 6.24 -25.35 -12.37
N ALA A 394 6.47 -26.53 -12.95
CA ALA A 394 6.41 -27.79 -12.22
C ALA A 394 7.36 -27.73 -11.02
N PRO A 395 7.00 -28.28 -9.85
CA PRO A 395 7.98 -28.48 -8.79
C PRO A 395 9.09 -29.38 -9.33
N SER A 396 10.32 -28.91 -9.16
CA SER A 396 11.55 -29.65 -9.48
C SER A 396 11.66 -30.94 -8.70
#